data_AF-A0A5M4D452-F1
#
_entry.id   AF-A0A5M4D452-F1
#
_cell.length_a   1.000
_cell.length_b   1.000
_cell.length_c   1.000
_cell.angle_alpha   90.00
_cell.angle_beta   90.00
_cell.angle_gamma   90.00
#
_symmetry.space_group_name_H-M   'P 1'
#
loop_
_entity.id
_entity.type
_entity.pdbx_description
1 polymer ?
#
loop_
_entity_poly.entity_id
_entity_poly.type
_entity_poly.pdbx_seq_one_letter_code
_entity_poly.pdbx_strand_id
1 'polypeptide(L)'
;MSLRRTPGVICQCQSGSGMDGGTHALTLSGLPGPTTLAVGAHAAARTIYSSVSLQSPVCMEWSAVRAAGQLARTATACTIESNLQLSLDQAVYGFAVRQVAEQYLNVRETGGDNRGEEVEAMLEGAGGAAGMSWCAAFVSHCHVEAANFLCADTTCPRTLSAVMMVFLGRTAGNLTFSKASVLSGAITPFAGDVFSMVHQGPVSSLDPGKPAQFRRGHTGIVVSYNATTQTLVTIEGNTNEGGGREGNGVYLRTDRMRSARLWGFMRPRIAWL
;
A
#
# COMPACT_ATOMS: atom_id res chain seq x y z
N MET A 1 29.88 25.44 2.48
CA MET A 1 28.80 24.89 3.33
C MET A 1 28.25 23.69 2.58
N SER A 2 28.77 22.49 2.87
CA SER A 2 28.56 21.27 2.08
C SER A 2 27.53 20.40 2.79
N LEU A 3 26.33 20.26 2.19
CA LEU A 3 25.29 19.35 2.67
C LEU A 3 25.59 17.95 2.12
N ARG A 4 25.85 17.03 3.04
CA ARG A 4 26.15 15.63 2.79
C ARG A 4 24.90 14.95 2.22
N ARG A 5 25.07 14.30 1.07
CA ARG A 5 24.12 13.34 0.49
C ARG A 5 24.02 12.12 1.41
N THR A 6 22.80 11.72 1.78
CA THR A 6 22.53 10.36 2.25
C THR A 6 22.61 9.41 1.05
N PRO A 7 23.51 8.41 1.03
CA PRO A 7 23.57 7.45 -0.07
C PRO A 7 22.34 6.53 -0.02
N GLY A 8 21.76 6.26 -1.20
CA GLY A 8 20.80 5.18 -1.38
C GLY A 8 21.37 3.88 -0.84
N VAL A 9 20.57 3.16 -0.06
CA VAL A 9 20.91 1.83 0.44
C VAL A 9 20.84 0.87 -0.74
N ILE A 10 21.97 0.71 -1.43
CA ILE A 10 22.19 -0.40 -2.35
C ILE A 10 22.45 -1.63 -1.47
N CYS A 11 21.54 -2.60 -1.50
CA CYS A 11 21.73 -3.90 -0.85
C CYS A 11 22.82 -4.68 -1.62
N GLN A 12 24.09 -4.55 -1.22
CA GLN A 12 25.14 -5.44 -1.70
C GLN A 12 25.28 -6.63 -0.74
N CYS A 13 24.85 -7.81 -1.20
CA CYS A 13 25.26 -9.07 -0.61
C CYS A 13 26.74 -9.30 -0.92
N GLN A 14 27.63 -9.05 0.05
CA GLN A 14 28.99 -9.55 -0.02
C GLN A 14 29.11 -10.81 0.83
N SER A 15 29.43 -11.92 0.17
CA SER A 15 29.82 -13.18 0.78
C SER A 15 31.21 -13.03 1.41
N GLY A 16 31.29 -12.92 2.74
CA GLY A 16 32.53 -13.00 3.50
C GLY A 16 32.65 -14.37 4.18
N SER A 17 33.54 -15.20 3.68
CA SER A 17 33.97 -16.47 4.26
C SER A 17 34.86 -16.24 5.49
N GLY A 18 34.56 -16.87 6.63
CA GLY A 18 35.57 -17.09 7.68
C GLY A 18 35.07 -17.14 9.13
N MET A 19 34.98 -18.38 9.63
CA MET A 19 35.28 -18.82 11.01
C MET A 19 34.17 -18.93 12.07
N ASP A 20 34.01 -20.21 12.44
CA ASP A 20 33.77 -20.80 13.75
C ASP A 20 32.34 -21.13 14.19
N GLY A 21 32.11 -22.45 14.20
CA GLY A 21 30.88 -23.11 14.60
C GLY A 21 30.57 -22.93 16.07
N GLY A 22 29.31 -22.59 16.32
CA GLY A 22 28.68 -22.55 17.63
C GLY A 22 27.18 -22.46 17.44
N THR A 23 26.53 -23.59 17.15
CA THR A 23 25.06 -23.70 17.18
C THR A 23 24.59 -23.57 18.62
N HIS A 24 24.26 -22.34 19.03
CA HIS A 24 23.40 -22.13 20.21
C HIS A 24 21.96 -22.41 19.81
N ALA A 25 21.58 -23.69 19.84
CA ALA A 25 20.19 -24.10 19.86
C ALA A 25 19.57 -23.63 21.19
N LEU A 26 18.76 -22.58 21.14
CA LEU A 26 17.85 -22.21 22.22
C LEU A 26 16.72 -23.24 22.25
N THR A 27 16.91 -24.32 23.01
CA THR A 27 15.84 -25.24 23.38
C THR A 27 14.90 -24.57 24.39
N LEU A 28 13.87 -23.90 23.89
CA LEU A 28 12.74 -23.45 24.69
C LEU A 28 11.85 -24.66 25.02
N SER A 29 12.16 -25.32 26.13
CA SER A 29 11.27 -26.32 26.75
C SER A 29 10.18 -25.58 27.56
N GLY A 30 8.91 -25.90 27.29
CA GLY A 30 7.78 -25.43 28.10
C GLY A 30 6.71 -24.58 27.40
N LEU A 31 6.53 -24.70 26.07
CA LEU A 31 5.39 -24.02 25.42
C LEU A 31 4.06 -24.69 25.80
N PRO A 32 3.06 -23.93 26.28
CA PRO A 32 1.71 -24.44 26.47
C PRO A 32 1.10 -24.82 25.12
N GLY A 33 0.11 -25.72 25.13
CA GLY A 33 -0.49 -26.30 23.93
C GLY A 33 -0.98 -25.29 22.88
N PRO A 34 -1.33 -25.76 21.67
CA PRO A 34 -1.61 -24.92 20.50
C PRO A 34 -2.67 -23.84 20.74
N THR A 35 -3.61 -24.10 21.64
CA THR A 35 -4.67 -23.16 22.02
C THR A 35 -4.14 -21.92 22.75
N THR A 36 -3.09 -22.05 23.58
CA THR A 36 -2.53 -20.94 24.37
C THR A 36 -1.61 -20.05 23.52
N LEU A 37 -0.89 -20.65 22.56
CA LEU A 37 -0.12 -19.93 21.53
C LEU A 37 -1.02 -19.11 20.60
N ALA A 38 -2.16 -19.68 20.17
CA ALA A 38 -3.14 -18.96 19.35
C ALA A 38 -3.76 -17.76 20.10
N VAL A 39 -4.06 -17.91 21.40
CA VAL A 39 -4.55 -16.81 22.25
C VAL A 39 -3.47 -15.73 22.45
N GLY A 40 -2.20 -16.13 22.61
CA GLY A 40 -1.06 -15.20 22.70
C GLY A 40 -0.83 -14.41 21.40
N ALA A 41 -0.94 -15.07 20.24
CA ALA A 41 -0.86 -14.42 18.94
C ALA A 41 -2.05 -13.47 18.69
N HIS A 42 -3.26 -13.86 19.11
CA HIS A 42 -4.46 -13.02 19.00
C HIS A 42 -4.35 -11.78 19.91
N ALA A 43 -3.78 -11.92 21.10
CA ALA A 43 -3.49 -10.81 22.01
C ALA A 43 -2.37 -9.89 21.46
N ALA A 44 -1.32 -10.45 20.86
CA ALA A 44 -0.25 -9.68 20.21
C ALA A 44 -0.76 -8.92 18.98
N ALA A 45 -1.55 -9.57 18.13
CA ALA A 45 -2.19 -8.93 16.98
C ALA A 45 -3.18 -7.83 17.41
N ARG A 46 -3.98 -8.05 18.47
CA ARG A 46 -4.82 -7.00 19.07
C ARG A 46 -4.00 -5.86 19.67
N THR A 47 -2.85 -6.15 20.27
CA THR A 47 -1.96 -5.14 20.86
C THR A 47 -1.32 -4.28 19.76
N ILE A 48 -0.82 -4.91 18.69
CA ILE A 48 -0.34 -4.23 17.47
C ILE A 48 -1.48 -3.42 16.85
N TYR A 49 -2.67 -3.99 16.69
CA TYR A 49 -3.84 -3.29 16.15
C TYR A 49 -4.26 -2.09 17.01
N SER A 50 -4.23 -2.21 18.34
CA SER A 50 -4.59 -1.14 19.27
C SER A 50 -3.52 -0.04 19.36
N SER A 51 -2.24 -0.38 19.20
CA SER A 51 -1.13 0.59 19.19
C SER A 51 -1.00 1.30 17.85
N VAL A 52 -1.29 0.63 16.74
CA VAL A 52 -1.40 1.19 15.38
C VAL A 52 -2.60 2.14 15.23
N SER A 53 -3.66 1.93 16.01
CA SER A 53 -4.89 2.75 15.98
C SER A 53 -4.81 4.04 16.82
N LEU A 54 -3.82 4.18 17.72
CA LEU A 54 -3.86 5.20 18.79
C LEU A 54 -2.66 6.16 18.87
N GLN A 55 -1.73 6.19 17.90
CA GLN A 55 -0.60 7.12 17.95
C GLN A 55 -0.55 8.11 16.78
N SER A 56 -0.27 9.37 17.15
CA SER A 56 -0.11 10.56 16.31
C SER A 56 0.93 10.35 15.16
N PRO A 57 0.83 11.06 14.02
CA PRO A 57 1.49 10.72 12.75
C PRO A 57 3.00 11.02 12.68
N VAL A 58 3.70 11.17 13.81
CA VAL A 58 5.08 11.66 13.79
C VAL A 58 5.99 10.67 14.51
N CYS A 59 6.76 9.94 13.70
CA CYS A 59 7.87 9.06 14.09
C CYS A 59 7.50 7.79 14.87
N MET A 60 6.90 6.79 14.20
CA MET A 60 7.30 5.40 14.51
C MET A 60 8.67 5.16 13.86
N GLU A 61 9.66 4.75 14.65
CA GLU A 61 10.92 4.30 14.09
C GLU A 61 10.67 3.11 13.16
N TRP A 62 11.23 3.15 11.95
CA TRP A 62 11.17 2.06 10.97
C TRP A 62 11.63 0.69 11.53
N SER A 63 12.35 0.68 12.64
CA SER A 63 12.69 -0.50 13.43
C SER A 63 11.44 -1.28 13.89
N ALA A 64 10.37 -0.60 14.32
CA ALA A 64 9.14 -1.22 14.79
C ALA A 64 8.33 -1.87 13.65
N VAL A 65 8.27 -1.23 12.48
CA VAL A 65 7.62 -1.80 11.28
C VAL A 65 8.38 -3.04 10.80
N ARG A 66 9.72 -2.98 10.79
CA ARG A 66 10.56 -4.14 10.47
C ARG A 66 10.40 -5.28 11.48
N ALA A 67 10.33 -4.95 12.78
CA ALA A 67 10.10 -5.94 13.83
C ALA A 67 8.73 -6.60 13.68
N ALA A 68 7.67 -5.83 13.37
CA ALA A 68 6.35 -6.38 13.09
C ALA A 68 6.36 -7.30 11.85
N GLY A 69 7.08 -6.93 10.78
CA GLY A 69 7.27 -7.78 9.60
C GLY A 69 8.09 -9.05 9.89
N GLN A 70 9.13 -8.97 10.73
CA GLN A 70 9.86 -10.15 11.20
C GLN A 70 8.99 -11.06 12.07
N LEU A 71 8.16 -10.50 12.96
CA LEU A 71 7.21 -11.25 13.77
C LEU A 71 6.17 -11.96 12.91
N ALA A 72 5.62 -11.28 11.90
CA ALA A 72 4.72 -11.89 10.92
C ALA A 72 5.39 -13.07 10.18
N ARG A 73 6.66 -12.91 9.76
CA ARG A 73 7.46 -14.02 9.18
C ARG A 73 7.68 -15.18 10.14
N THR A 74 8.01 -14.93 11.41
CA THR A 74 8.15 -16.02 12.40
C THR A 74 6.82 -16.68 12.72
N ALA A 75 5.72 -15.93 12.66
CA ALA A 75 4.38 -16.45 12.76
C ALA A 75 3.99 -17.31 11.55
N THR A 76 4.53 -17.06 10.36
CA THR A 76 4.45 -17.97 9.19
C THR A 76 5.07 -19.34 9.45
N ALA A 77 6.09 -19.42 10.32
CA ALA A 77 6.76 -20.68 10.65
C ALA A 77 6.05 -21.47 11.78
N CYS A 78 5.11 -20.86 12.51
CA CYS A 78 4.34 -21.49 13.57
C CYS A 78 2.89 -21.63 13.09
N THR A 79 2.27 -22.79 13.26
CA THR A 79 0.99 -23.18 12.65
C THR A 79 -0.19 -22.28 13.03
N ILE A 80 -0.29 -21.09 12.42
CA ILE A 80 -1.47 -20.24 12.41
C ILE A 80 -2.40 -20.78 11.32
N GLU A 81 -3.71 -20.77 11.56
CA GLU A 81 -4.69 -21.03 10.50
C GLU A 81 -4.39 -20.09 9.32
N SER A 82 -4.18 -20.65 8.13
CA SER A 82 -3.69 -19.91 6.94
C SER A 82 -4.44 -18.60 6.65
N ASN A 83 -5.73 -18.55 7.00
CA ASN A 83 -6.57 -17.35 6.86
C ASN A 83 -6.22 -16.22 7.84
N LEU A 84 -5.83 -16.53 9.08
CA LEU A 84 -5.45 -15.52 10.08
C LEU A 84 -4.09 -14.91 9.74
N GLN A 85 -3.15 -15.74 9.26
CA GLN A 85 -1.83 -15.27 8.83
C GLN A 85 -1.94 -14.32 7.62
N LEU A 86 -2.75 -14.68 6.61
CA LEU A 86 -3.03 -13.83 5.46
C LEU A 86 -3.63 -12.47 5.88
N SER A 87 -4.45 -12.46 6.94
CA SER A 87 -5.03 -11.22 7.46
C SER A 87 -4.01 -10.32 8.17
N LEU A 88 -3.02 -10.90 8.86
CA LEU A 88 -1.97 -10.14 9.56
C LEU A 88 -0.97 -9.55 8.58
N ASP A 89 -0.48 -10.35 7.62
CA ASP A 89 0.43 -9.91 6.57
C ASP A 89 -0.16 -8.74 5.79
N GLN A 90 -1.44 -8.86 5.45
CA GLN A 90 -2.16 -7.83 4.73
C GLN A 90 -2.34 -6.54 5.56
N ALA A 91 -2.56 -6.65 6.88
CA ALA A 91 -2.69 -5.50 7.76
C ALA A 91 -1.35 -4.77 7.96
N VAL A 92 -0.26 -5.51 8.19
CA VAL A 92 1.11 -4.95 8.30
C VAL A 92 1.49 -4.28 6.98
N TYR A 93 1.23 -4.93 5.86
CA TYR A 93 1.51 -4.36 4.55
C TYR A 93 0.71 -3.09 4.29
N GLY A 94 -0.60 -3.13 4.53
CA GLY A 94 -1.48 -1.99 4.35
C GLY A 94 -1.07 -0.78 5.18
N PHE A 95 -0.66 -1.00 6.43
CA PHE A 95 -0.11 0.04 7.29
C PHE A 95 1.19 0.61 6.72
N ALA A 96 2.13 -0.22 6.26
CA ALA A 96 3.38 0.23 5.66
C ALA A 96 3.15 1.10 4.41
N VAL A 97 2.23 0.69 3.53
CA VAL A 97 1.86 1.47 2.33
C VAL A 97 1.32 2.83 2.71
N ARG A 98 0.44 2.90 3.71
CA ARG A 98 -0.08 4.17 4.23
C ARG A 98 1.04 5.06 4.76
N GLN A 99 1.95 4.52 5.59
CA GLN A 99 3.06 5.28 6.17
C GLN A 99 3.97 5.86 5.08
N VAL A 100 4.27 5.08 4.04
CA VAL A 100 5.00 5.56 2.87
C VAL A 100 4.24 6.69 2.19
N ALA A 101 2.95 6.50 1.88
CA ALA A 101 2.15 7.51 1.20
C ALA A 101 2.05 8.84 1.98
N GLU A 102 1.99 8.79 3.31
CA GLU A 102 1.97 9.97 4.19
C GLU A 102 3.26 10.82 4.07
N GLN A 103 4.41 10.20 3.78
CA GLN A 103 5.69 10.92 3.59
C GLN A 103 5.66 11.83 2.35
N TYR A 104 4.82 11.48 1.37
CA TYR A 104 4.73 12.20 0.12
C TYR A 104 3.74 13.38 0.15
N LEU A 105 3.03 13.64 1.25
CA LEU A 105 2.01 14.70 1.33
C LEU A 105 2.52 16.12 1.02
N ASN A 106 3.83 16.35 1.16
CA ASN A 106 4.47 17.62 0.84
C ASN A 106 5.01 17.70 -0.59
N VAL A 107 4.94 16.62 -1.37
CA VAL A 107 5.42 16.59 -2.75
C VAL A 107 4.53 17.44 -3.64
N ARG A 108 5.16 18.34 -4.38
CA ARG A 108 4.53 19.22 -5.36
C ARG A 108 5.30 19.15 -6.67
N GLU A 109 4.59 19.36 -7.77
CA GLU A 109 5.21 19.48 -9.08
C GLU A 109 6.12 20.71 -9.11
N THR A 110 7.27 20.56 -9.76
CA THR A 110 8.22 21.65 -9.98
C THR A 110 8.13 22.11 -11.43
N GLY A 111 7.77 23.37 -11.64
CA GLY A 111 7.58 23.93 -12.98
C GLY A 111 6.21 23.66 -13.62
N GLY A 112 5.34 22.88 -12.94
CA GLY A 112 4.02 22.48 -13.45
C GLY A 112 4.07 21.37 -14.50
N ASP A 113 2.93 21.06 -15.12
CA ASP A 113 2.79 20.09 -16.20
C ASP A 113 3.36 18.69 -15.91
N ASN A 114 3.09 18.15 -14.71
CA ASN A 114 3.50 16.81 -14.30
C ASN A 114 5.02 16.62 -14.28
N ARG A 115 5.73 17.62 -13.74
CA ARG A 115 7.21 17.68 -13.64
C ARG A 115 7.72 17.73 -12.21
N GLY A 116 8.99 17.41 -12.03
CA GLY A 116 9.72 17.48 -10.76
C GLY A 116 10.47 16.20 -10.45
N GLU A 117 11.56 16.29 -9.71
CA GLU A 117 12.47 15.16 -9.46
C GLU A 117 11.74 13.94 -8.87
N GLU A 118 10.94 14.14 -7.82
CA GLU A 118 10.18 13.05 -7.19
C GLU A 118 9.08 12.50 -8.11
N VAL A 119 8.41 13.37 -8.86
CA VAL A 119 7.34 12.98 -9.81
C VAL A 119 7.91 12.15 -10.95
N GLU A 120 9.04 12.57 -11.51
CA GLU A 120 9.72 11.89 -12.61
C GLU A 120 10.32 10.55 -12.15
N ALA A 121 10.84 10.46 -10.93
CA ALA A 121 11.29 9.18 -10.36
C ALA A 121 10.15 8.16 -10.22
N MET A 122 8.96 8.59 -9.77
CA MET A 122 7.78 7.72 -9.71
C MET A 122 7.34 7.28 -11.12
N LEU A 123 7.32 8.22 -12.08
CA LEU A 123 6.99 7.93 -13.47
C LEU A 123 7.95 6.90 -14.05
N GLU A 124 9.26 7.09 -13.91
CA GLU A 124 10.29 6.16 -14.37
C GLU A 124 10.11 4.77 -13.75
N GLY A 125 9.88 4.70 -12.42
CA GLY A 125 9.63 3.45 -11.71
C GLY A 125 8.40 2.68 -12.21
N ALA A 126 7.43 3.38 -12.82
CA ALA A 126 6.25 2.83 -13.46
C ALA A 126 6.38 2.67 -14.99
N GLY A 127 7.55 2.95 -15.57
CA GLY A 127 7.83 2.86 -17.01
C GLY A 127 7.31 4.04 -17.83
N GLY A 128 7.08 5.19 -17.21
CA GLY A 128 6.59 6.42 -17.83
C GLY A 128 7.68 7.45 -18.09
N ALA A 129 7.35 8.38 -18.98
CA ALA A 129 8.18 9.54 -19.26
C ALA A 129 7.67 10.76 -18.50
N ALA A 130 8.57 11.71 -18.25
CA ALA A 130 8.23 12.98 -17.61
C ALA A 130 7.13 13.74 -18.36
N GLY A 131 6.25 14.43 -17.61
CA GLY A 131 5.09 15.14 -18.15
C GLY A 131 3.82 14.27 -18.28
N MET A 132 3.89 12.96 -18.01
CA MET A 132 2.71 12.10 -17.94
C MET A 132 1.98 12.25 -16.61
N SER A 133 0.66 12.03 -16.61
CA SER A 133 -0.10 11.93 -15.36
C SER A 133 0.45 10.81 -14.47
N TRP A 134 0.61 11.08 -13.18
CA TRP A 134 1.41 10.26 -12.27
C TRP A 134 0.64 9.69 -11.06
N CYS A 135 -0.70 9.74 -11.04
CA CYS A 135 -1.49 9.20 -9.93
C CYS A 135 -1.29 7.68 -9.75
N ALA A 136 -1.29 6.91 -10.84
CA ALA A 136 -1.03 5.47 -10.79
C ALA A 136 0.45 5.17 -10.51
N ALA A 137 1.36 5.96 -11.07
CA ALA A 137 2.79 5.86 -10.78
C ALA A 137 3.07 6.03 -9.27
N PHE A 138 2.44 7.02 -8.64
CA PHE A 138 2.49 7.26 -7.20
C PHE A 138 2.01 6.04 -6.39
N VAL A 139 0.89 5.43 -6.78
CA VAL A 139 0.37 4.22 -6.11
C VAL A 139 1.36 3.07 -6.23
N SER A 140 1.84 2.77 -7.45
CA SER A 140 2.84 1.72 -7.67
C SER A 140 4.10 1.96 -6.86
N HIS A 141 4.57 3.21 -6.83
CA HIS A 141 5.76 3.63 -6.09
C HIS A 141 5.62 3.35 -4.59
N CYS A 142 4.53 3.80 -3.96
CA CYS A 142 4.31 3.59 -2.53
C CYS A 142 4.22 2.11 -2.15
N HIS A 143 3.59 1.29 -3.00
CA HIS A 143 3.52 -0.15 -2.79
C HIS A 143 4.89 -0.84 -2.92
N VAL A 144 5.69 -0.43 -3.91
CA VAL A 144 7.06 -0.95 -4.09
C VAL A 144 7.96 -0.57 -2.91
N GLU A 145 7.94 0.69 -2.49
CA GLU A 145 8.72 1.13 -1.33
C GLU A 145 8.31 0.42 -0.04
N ALA A 146 7.00 0.30 0.23
CA ALA A 146 6.51 -0.42 1.40
C ALA A 146 6.95 -1.90 1.41
N ALA A 147 6.88 -2.57 0.26
CA ALA A 147 7.36 -3.95 0.13
C ALA A 147 8.88 -4.05 0.36
N ASN A 148 9.66 -3.12 -0.20
CA ASN A 148 11.10 -3.05 0.03
C ASN A 148 11.45 -2.88 1.53
N PHE A 149 10.72 -2.02 2.25
CA PHE A 149 10.90 -1.86 3.71
C PHE A 149 10.62 -3.13 4.50
N LEU A 150 9.73 -3.99 3.99
CA LEU A 150 9.41 -5.29 4.57
C LEU A 150 10.32 -6.43 4.09
N CYS A 151 11.25 -6.14 3.18
CA CYS A 151 12.07 -7.15 2.47
C CYS A 151 11.18 -8.19 1.78
N ALA A 152 10.20 -7.71 1.01
CA ALA A 152 9.23 -8.51 0.28
C ALA A 152 8.99 -7.89 -1.11
N ASP A 153 8.29 -8.63 -1.96
CA ASP A 153 7.74 -8.12 -3.22
C ASP A 153 6.26 -7.74 -3.05
N THR A 154 5.74 -6.92 -3.97
CA THR A 154 4.31 -6.61 -4.05
C THR A 154 3.68 -7.08 -5.34
N THR A 155 2.41 -7.51 -5.23
CA THR A 155 1.55 -7.77 -6.38
C THR A 155 0.85 -6.52 -6.92
N CYS A 156 1.13 -5.32 -6.40
CA CYS A 156 0.61 -4.07 -6.97
C CYS A 156 1.26 -3.85 -8.36
N PRO A 157 0.49 -3.74 -9.45
CA PRO A 157 1.07 -3.55 -10.77
C PRO A 157 1.84 -2.24 -10.88
N ARG A 158 2.94 -2.26 -11.62
CA ARG A 158 3.65 -1.05 -12.08
C ARG A 158 3.02 -0.58 -13.38
N THR A 159 2.26 0.51 -13.32
CA THR A 159 1.57 1.05 -14.50
C THR A 159 1.22 2.52 -14.32
N LEU A 160 1.06 3.23 -15.43
CA LEU A 160 0.66 4.64 -15.47
C LEU A 160 -0.86 4.80 -15.56
N SER A 161 -1.63 3.73 -15.71
CA SER A 161 -3.08 3.79 -15.90
C SER A 161 -3.83 3.32 -14.65
N ALA A 162 -4.60 4.25 -14.07
CA ALA A 162 -5.46 4.02 -12.90
C ALA A 162 -6.46 2.86 -13.07
N VAL A 163 -6.98 2.67 -14.29
CA VAL A 163 -7.94 1.60 -14.57
C VAL A 163 -7.22 0.29 -14.88
N MET A 164 -6.13 0.35 -15.65
CA MET A 164 -5.33 -0.86 -15.92
C MET A 164 -4.70 -1.43 -14.66
N MET A 165 -4.39 -0.60 -13.67
CA MET A 165 -3.89 -1.06 -12.38
C MET A 165 -4.82 -2.08 -11.73
N VAL A 166 -6.13 -1.83 -11.72
CA VAL A 166 -7.11 -2.78 -11.17
C VAL A 166 -7.23 -4.04 -12.04
N PHE A 167 -7.24 -3.89 -13.37
CA PHE A 167 -7.31 -5.03 -14.29
C PHE A 167 -6.09 -5.95 -14.18
N LEU A 168 -4.89 -5.38 -14.25
CA LEU A 168 -3.63 -6.11 -14.10
C LEU A 168 -3.54 -6.74 -12.71
N GLY A 169 -3.99 -6.04 -11.68
CA GLY A 169 -4.03 -6.58 -10.33
C GLY A 169 -4.95 -7.78 -10.20
N ARG A 170 -6.12 -7.75 -10.82
CA ARG A 170 -7.01 -8.91 -10.88
C ARG A 170 -6.34 -10.10 -11.55
N THR A 171 -5.63 -9.89 -12.65
CA THR A 171 -4.86 -10.94 -13.34
C THR A 171 -3.71 -11.47 -12.47
N ALA A 172 -3.10 -10.62 -11.65
CA ALA A 172 -2.11 -11.01 -10.63
C ALA A 172 -2.74 -11.67 -9.39
N GLY A 173 -4.05 -11.94 -9.41
CA GLY A 173 -4.78 -12.61 -8.34
C GLY A 173 -5.14 -11.71 -7.15
N ASN A 174 -5.00 -10.38 -7.27
CA ASN A 174 -5.41 -9.44 -6.23
C ASN A 174 -6.92 -9.46 -6.05
N LEU A 175 -7.37 -9.30 -4.80
CA LEU A 175 -8.79 -9.14 -4.52
C LEU A 175 -9.24 -7.80 -5.11
N THR A 176 -10.29 -7.84 -5.93
CA THR A 176 -10.94 -6.65 -6.48
C THR A 176 -12.39 -6.64 -6.03
N PHE A 177 -12.90 -5.47 -5.66
CA PHE A 177 -14.24 -5.35 -5.10
C PHE A 177 -14.90 -4.02 -5.45
N SER A 178 -16.23 -4.03 -5.53
CA SER A 178 -16.99 -2.89 -6.02
C SER A 178 -17.35 -1.90 -4.92
N LYS A 179 -17.66 -0.65 -5.31
CA LYS A 179 -18.29 0.33 -4.41
C LYS A 179 -19.56 -0.22 -3.75
N ALA A 180 -20.37 -1.00 -4.47
CA ALA A 180 -21.61 -1.58 -3.93
C ALA A 180 -21.32 -2.60 -2.82
N SER A 181 -20.28 -3.43 -2.97
CA SER A 181 -19.84 -4.39 -1.95
C SER A 181 -19.38 -3.69 -0.66
N VAL A 182 -18.83 -2.49 -0.78
CA VAL A 182 -18.44 -1.67 0.38
C VAL A 182 -19.66 -1.06 1.05
N LEU A 183 -20.59 -0.50 0.28
CA LEU A 183 -21.82 0.12 0.81
C LEU A 183 -22.75 -0.89 1.47
N SER A 184 -22.77 -2.14 1.00
CA SER A 184 -23.56 -3.22 1.63
C SER A 184 -22.89 -3.81 2.88
N GLY A 185 -21.64 -3.42 3.19
CA GLY A 185 -20.86 -3.99 4.29
C GLY A 185 -20.30 -5.37 4.01
N ALA A 186 -20.41 -5.89 2.78
CA ALA A 186 -19.84 -7.20 2.41
C ALA A 186 -18.30 -7.20 2.48
N ILE A 187 -17.67 -6.04 2.29
CA ILE A 187 -16.22 -5.87 2.44
C ILE A 187 -15.90 -4.45 2.91
N THR A 188 -14.92 -4.35 3.80
CA THR A 188 -14.44 -3.05 4.32
C THR A 188 -13.07 -2.74 3.69
N PRO A 189 -12.93 -1.59 2.98
CA PRO A 189 -11.62 -1.08 2.58
C PRO A 189 -10.77 -0.75 3.80
N PHE A 190 -9.46 -0.96 3.73
CA PHE A 190 -8.53 -0.51 4.76
C PHE A 190 -7.24 0.05 4.16
N ALA A 191 -6.35 0.49 5.03
CA ALA A 191 -5.07 1.08 4.68
C ALA A 191 -4.32 0.27 3.60
N GLY A 192 -3.84 0.93 2.54
CA GLY A 192 -3.12 0.28 1.45
C GLY A 192 -3.99 -0.40 0.39
N ASP A 193 -5.32 -0.46 0.55
CA ASP A 193 -6.19 -0.74 -0.59
C ASP A 193 -6.06 0.39 -1.64
N VAL A 194 -6.23 0.07 -2.91
CA VAL A 194 -6.17 1.01 -4.02
C VAL A 194 -7.59 1.27 -4.51
N PHE A 195 -8.05 2.52 -4.52
CA PHE A 195 -9.32 2.85 -5.16
C PHE A 195 -9.09 3.19 -6.64
N SER A 196 -10.10 2.95 -7.47
CA SER A 196 -10.06 3.34 -8.88
C SER A 196 -11.34 4.09 -9.27
N MET A 197 -11.15 5.17 -10.02
CA MET A 197 -12.19 6.02 -10.55
C MET A 197 -12.11 6.08 -12.08
N VAL A 198 -13.27 6.28 -12.69
CA VAL A 198 -13.42 6.41 -14.15
C VAL A 198 -13.77 7.84 -14.51
N HIS A 199 -13.25 8.35 -15.63
CA HIS A 199 -13.42 9.77 -15.97
C HIS A 199 -14.67 10.06 -16.81
N GLN A 200 -15.18 9.09 -17.58
CA GLN A 200 -16.30 9.27 -18.52
C GLN A 200 -17.67 8.92 -17.92
N GLY A 201 -18.09 9.69 -16.90
CA GLY A 201 -19.42 9.54 -16.29
C GLY A 201 -19.48 8.46 -15.20
N PRO A 202 -20.69 8.11 -14.71
CA PRO A 202 -20.84 7.04 -13.73
C PRO A 202 -20.36 5.71 -14.31
N VAL A 203 -19.90 4.80 -13.46
CA VAL A 203 -19.48 3.44 -13.87
C VAL A 203 -20.54 2.76 -14.73
N SER A 204 -21.82 2.98 -14.41
CA SER A 204 -22.97 2.41 -15.12
C SER A 204 -23.08 2.85 -16.58
N SER A 205 -22.36 3.89 -17.01
CA SER A 205 -22.34 4.35 -18.40
C SER A 205 -21.15 3.85 -19.20
N LEU A 206 -20.26 3.04 -18.62
CA LEU A 206 -19.11 2.48 -19.33
C LEU A 206 -19.51 1.25 -20.15
N ASP A 207 -19.11 1.24 -21.43
CA ASP A 207 -19.30 0.14 -22.35
C ASP A 207 -18.06 -0.78 -22.32
N PRO A 208 -18.18 -2.04 -21.85
CA PRO A 208 -17.07 -2.99 -21.81
C PRO A 208 -16.43 -3.27 -23.18
N GLY A 209 -17.16 -3.04 -24.28
CA GLY A 209 -16.66 -3.14 -25.64
C GLY A 209 -15.85 -1.93 -26.12
N LYS A 210 -15.76 -0.86 -25.33
CA LYS A 210 -15.05 0.40 -25.68
C LYS A 210 -13.88 0.66 -24.74
N PRO A 211 -12.72 -0.01 -24.94
CA PRO A 211 -11.55 0.10 -24.07
C PRO A 211 -11.03 1.54 -23.93
N ALA A 212 -11.31 2.41 -24.90
CA ALA A 212 -10.96 3.83 -24.85
C ALA A 212 -11.59 4.59 -23.68
N GLN A 213 -12.77 4.18 -23.21
CA GLN A 213 -13.47 4.84 -22.08
C GLN A 213 -12.74 4.60 -20.75
N PHE A 214 -11.97 3.52 -20.66
CA PHE A 214 -11.16 3.12 -19.52
C PHE A 214 -9.75 3.73 -19.56
N ARG A 215 -9.39 4.46 -20.62
CA ARG A 215 -8.06 5.09 -20.75
C ARG A 215 -7.88 6.35 -19.89
N ARG A 216 -8.95 6.83 -19.27
CA ARG A 216 -8.95 8.04 -18.43
C ARG A 216 -9.59 7.68 -17.10
N GLY A 217 -8.78 7.63 -16.05
CA GLY A 217 -9.22 7.31 -14.70
C GLY A 217 -8.36 8.04 -13.67
N HIS A 218 -8.71 7.88 -12.40
CA HIS A 218 -7.94 8.37 -11.27
C HIS A 218 -7.82 7.28 -10.21
N THR A 219 -6.75 7.30 -9.43
CA THR A 219 -6.50 6.30 -8.40
C THR A 219 -5.71 6.91 -7.25
N GLY A 220 -5.67 6.18 -6.14
CA GLY A 220 -4.91 6.54 -4.96
C GLY A 220 -5.03 5.45 -3.90
N ILE A 221 -4.41 5.73 -2.77
CA ILE A 221 -4.26 4.79 -1.67
C ILE A 221 -5.31 5.10 -0.62
N VAL A 222 -6.05 4.07 -0.20
CA VAL A 222 -6.95 4.14 0.95
C VAL A 222 -6.12 4.26 2.22
N VAL A 223 -6.45 5.25 3.05
CA VAL A 223 -5.88 5.45 4.38
C VAL A 223 -6.77 4.81 5.43
N SER A 224 -8.08 5.05 5.33
CA SER A 224 -9.09 4.51 6.24
C SER A 224 -10.48 4.58 5.63
N TYR A 225 -11.41 3.79 6.16
CA TYR A 225 -12.83 3.86 5.83
C TYR A 225 -13.68 3.77 7.08
N ASN A 226 -14.60 4.72 7.25
CA ASN A 226 -15.63 4.69 8.28
C ASN A 226 -16.95 4.24 7.65
N ALA A 227 -17.41 3.04 8.00
CA ALA A 227 -18.63 2.46 7.44
C ALA A 227 -19.91 3.20 7.87
N THR A 228 -19.94 3.76 9.08
CA THR A 228 -21.11 4.49 9.63
C THR A 228 -21.33 5.80 8.89
N THR A 229 -20.26 6.56 8.66
CA THR A 229 -20.35 7.86 7.95
C THR A 229 -20.14 7.74 6.44
N GLN A 230 -19.80 6.53 5.96
CA GLN A 230 -19.34 6.25 4.60
C GLN A 230 -18.19 7.15 4.15
N THR A 231 -17.32 7.52 5.09
CA THR A 231 -16.17 8.40 4.82
C THR A 231 -14.99 7.55 4.40
N LEU A 232 -14.52 7.74 3.16
CA LEU A 232 -13.31 7.11 2.64
C LEU A 232 -12.19 8.15 2.62
N VAL A 233 -11.16 7.91 3.43
CA VAL A 233 -9.97 8.75 3.46
C VAL A 233 -8.91 8.17 2.54
N THR A 234 -8.34 8.97 1.65
CA THR A 234 -7.34 8.54 0.66
C THR A 234 -6.17 9.51 0.58
N ILE A 235 -5.02 9.03 0.12
CA ILE A 235 -3.88 9.84 -0.31
C ILE A 235 -3.68 9.61 -1.81
N GLU A 236 -3.58 10.71 -2.55
CA GLU A 236 -3.63 10.70 -4.01
C GLU A 236 -2.53 11.59 -4.56
N GLY A 237 -1.69 11.03 -5.43
CA GLY A 237 -0.77 11.79 -6.28
C GLY A 237 -1.45 12.33 -7.52
N ASN A 238 -0.84 13.32 -8.16
CA ASN A 238 -1.41 14.04 -9.30
C ASN A 238 -2.85 14.50 -9.01
N THR A 239 -3.04 15.20 -7.89
CA THR A 239 -4.28 15.95 -7.64
C THR A 239 -3.96 17.37 -7.15
N ASN A 240 -4.97 18.22 -6.98
CA ASN A 240 -4.85 19.63 -6.54
C ASN A 240 -5.96 19.94 -5.55
N GLU A 241 -5.97 21.03 -4.76
CA GLU A 241 -6.98 21.27 -3.71
C GLU A 241 -8.44 20.96 -4.09
N GLY A 242 -8.86 21.20 -5.34
CA GLY A 242 -10.20 20.89 -5.85
C GLY A 242 -10.46 19.44 -6.29
N GLY A 243 -9.47 18.54 -6.20
CA GLY A 243 -9.57 17.15 -6.65
C GLY A 243 -9.50 16.99 -8.18
N GLY A 244 -8.95 18.00 -8.87
CA GLY A 244 -8.81 18.04 -10.33
C GLY A 244 -7.84 17.01 -10.88
N ARG A 245 -7.93 16.82 -12.21
CA ARG A 245 -7.20 15.79 -12.98
C ARG A 245 -5.74 16.11 -13.25
N GLU A 246 -5.44 17.37 -13.54
CA GLU A 246 -4.07 17.87 -13.62
C GLU A 246 -3.76 18.40 -12.23
N GLY A 247 -3.29 17.49 -11.39
CA GLY A 247 -2.84 17.83 -10.07
C GLY A 247 -1.55 18.62 -10.09
N ASN A 248 -1.17 19.12 -8.92
CA ASN A 248 0.13 19.73 -8.71
C ASN A 248 0.87 19.08 -7.54
N GLY A 249 0.40 17.94 -7.04
CA GLY A 249 1.02 17.26 -5.91
C GLY A 249 0.23 16.10 -5.33
N VAL A 250 0.64 15.72 -4.12
CA VAL A 250 -0.01 14.67 -3.32
C VAL A 250 -0.89 15.30 -2.25
N TYR A 251 -2.12 14.81 -2.12
CA TYR A 251 -3.11 15.35 -1.17
C TYR A 251 -3.93 14.26 -0.50
N LEU A 252 -4.36 14.56 0.72
CA LEU A 252 -5.36 13.78 1.46
C LEU A 252 -6.78 14.15 1.02
N ARG A 253 -7.67 13.17 0.89
CA ARG A 253 -9.09 13.32 0.53
C ARG A 253 -9.99 12.54 1.45
N THR A 254 -11.26 12.95 1.52
CA THR A 254 -12.28 12.32 2.38
C THR A 254 -13.63 12.07 1.68
N ASP A 255 -13.75 12.50 0.42
CA ASP A 255 -15.03 12.60 -0.32
C ASP A 255 -15.23 11.49 -1.36
N ARG A 256 -14.22 10.63 -1.58
CA ARG A 256 -14.18 9.68 -2.69
C ARG A 256 -15.34 8.70 -2.71
N MET A 257 -15.81 8.27 -1.54
CA MET A 257 -16.95 7.37 -1.45
C MET A 257 -18.25 7.96 -2.03
N ARG A 258 -18.41 9.28 -1.97
CA ARG A 258 -19.59 10.00 -2.49
C ARG A 258 -19.55 10.15 -4.01
N SER A 259 -18.38 10.00 -4.63
CA SER A 259 -18.24 10.19 -6.07
C SER A 259 -19.00 9.12 -6.88
N ALA A 260 -19.78 9.56 -7.87
CA ALA A 260 -20.39 8.66 -8.85
C ALA A 260 -19.36 7.99 -9.78
N ARG A 261 -18.14 8.55 -9.83
CA ARG A 261 -17.02 8.05 -10.64
C ARG A 261 -16.21 6.97 -9.94
N LEU A 262 -16.41 6.74 -8.64
CA LEU A 262 -15.72 5.68 -7.90
C LEU A 262 -16.21 4.31 -8.41
N TRP A 263 -15.30 3.58 -9.05
CA TRP A 263 -15.57 2.29 -9.66
C TRP A 263 -15.49 1.15 -8.65
N GLY A 264 -14.39 1.11 -7.92
CA GLY A 264 -14.13 0.05 -6.97
C GLY A 264 -12.72 0.12 -6.45
N PHE A 265 -12.27 -1.02 -5.97
CA PHE A 265 -11.06 -1.16 -5.21
C PHE A 265 -10.28 -2.40 -5.64
N MET A 266 -9.00 -2.36 -5.35
CA MET A 266 -8.07 -3.48 -5.45
C MET A 266 -7.31 -3.58 -4.14
N ARG A 267 -7.05 -4.79 -3.67
CA ARG A 267 -6.21 -5.09 -2.51
C ARG A 267 -4.94 -5.81 -2.95
N PRO A 268 -3.82 -5.10 -3.13
CA PRO A 268 -2.52 -5.71 -3.35
C PRO A 268 -2.07 -6.54 -2.16
N ARG A 269 -1.29 -7.59 -2.42
CA ARG A 269 -0.66 -8.43 -1.42
C ARG A 269 0.86 -8.24 -1.45
N ILE A 270 1.50 -8.72 -0.40
CA ILE A 270 2.94 -8.98 -0.38
C ILE A 270 3.21 -10.44 -0.74
N ALA A 271 4.33 -10.65 -1.40
CA ALA A 271 4.96 -11.95 -1.59
C ALA A 271 6.28 -11.92 -0.82
N TRP A 272 6.35 -12.70 0.25
CA TRP A 272 7.57 -12.80 1.05
C TRP A 272 8.68 -13.49 0.26
N LEU A 273 9.89 -12.94 0.33
CA LEU A 273 11.12 -13.51 -0.23
C LEU A 273 11.71 -14.59 0.69
#